data_AF-A0A357FQN8-F1
#
_entry.id   AF-A0A357FQN8-F1
#
_cell.length_a   1.000
_cell.length_b   1.000
_cell.length_c   1.000
_cell.angle_alpha   90.00
_cell.angle_beta   90.00
_cell.angle_gamma   90.00
#
_symmetry.space_group_name_H-M   'P 1'
#
loop_
_entity.id
_entity.type
_entity.pdbx_description
1 polymer ?
#
loop_
_entity_poly.entity_id
_entity_poly.type
_entity_poly.pdbx_seq_one_letter_code
_entity_poly.pdbx_strand_id
1 'polypeptide(L)' 'NEMVVAEGGTVTHHHAVGRDHRINGYDVQRPSGFKDMLTAAKSSVDPRSIMNPGALIDSGKGKIGHWMEN' A
#
# COMPACT_ATOMS: atom_id res chain seq x y z
N ASN A 1 -11.75 6.33 2.73
CA ASN A 1 -10.38 6.62 3.22
C ASN A 1 -10.10 8.12 3.20
N GLU A 2 -10.30 8.78 2.07
CA GLU A 2 -10.07 10.23 1.85
C GLU A 2 -10.50 11.14 3.01
N MET A 3 -11.76 11.04 3.44
CA MET A 3 -12.28 11.90 4.53
C MET A 3 -11.54 11.70 5.86
N VAL A 4 -11.24 10.44 6.22
CA VAL A 4 -10.51 10.14 7.46
C VAL A 4 -9.08 10.69 7.39
N VAL A 5 -8.43 10.57 6.23
CA VAL A 5 -7.08 11.13 6.00
C VAL A 5 -7.11 12.65 6.09
N ALA A 6 -8.09 13.31 5.46
CA ALA A 6 -8.21 14.78 5.46
C ALA A 6 -8.42 15.36 6.86
N GLU A 7 -9.13 14.64 7.72
CA GLU A 7 -9.35 15.00 9.14
C GLU A 7 -8.22 14.52 10.07
N GLY A 8 -7.12 13.97 9.53
CA GLY A 8 -5.94 13.55 10.30
C GLY A 8 -6.07 12.20 11.02
N GLY A 9 -7.14 11.43 10.78
CA GLY A 9 -7.31 10.08 11.32
C GLY A 9 -6.51 9.02 10.53
N THR A 10 -6.24 7.87 11.13
CA THR A 10 -5.59 6.73 10.47
C THR A 10 -6.59 5.88 9.67
N VAL A 11 -6.26 5.44 8.45
CA VAL A 11 -7.21 4.75 7.54
C VAL A 11 -7.70 3.39 8.04
N THR A 12 -7.01 2.82 9.01
CA THR A 12 -7.36 1.56 9.67
C THR A 12 -6.86 1.58 11.10
N HIS A 13 -7.62 1.00 12.02
CA HIS A 13 -7.18 0.81 13.40
C HIS A 13 -6.61 -0.60 13.61
N HIS A 14 -7.35 -1.63 13.19
CA HIS A 14 -6.93 -3.03 13.31
C HIS A 14 -7.31 -3.92 12.10
N HIS A 15 -8.14 -3.44 11.16
CA HIS A 15 -8.55 -4.22 9.99
C HIS A 15 -7.46 -4.33 8.91
N ALA A 16 -6.29 -3.74 9.14
CA ALA A 16 -5.19 -3.62 8.19
C ALA A 16 -5.57 -2.82 6.92
N VAL A 17 -4.68 -2.83 5.92
CA VAL A 17 -4.75 -1.96 4.75
C VAL A 17 -5.48 -2.65 3.60
N GLY A 18 -4.89 -3.70 3.02
CA GLY A 18 -5.44 -4.33 1.82
C GLY A 18 -5.60 -3.34 0.65
N ARG A 19 -6.20 -3.80 -0.44
CA ARG A 19 -6.37 -2.95 -1.64
C ARG A 19 -7.31 -1.77 -1.35
N ASP A 20 -8.38 -2.04 -0.61
CA ASP A 20 -9.44 -1.08 -0.28
C ASP A 20 -8.94 0.15 0.47
N HIS A 21 -7.99 0.01 1.40
CA HIS A 21 -7.46 1.13 2.18
C HIS A 21 -6.13 1.68 1.66
N ARG A 22 -5.64 1.19 0.53
CA ARG A 22 -4.32 1.57 0.02
C ARG A 22 -4.31 2.92 -0.71
N ILE A 23 -4.94 3.00 -1.89
CA ILE A 23 -4.69 4.08 -2.87
C ILE A 23 -4.97 5.47 -2.30
N ASN A 24 -6.17 5.72 -1.77
CA ASN A 24 -6.54 7.02 -1.19
C ASN A 24 -6.42 7.02 0.35
N GLY A 25 -5.51 6.20 0.88
CA GLY A 25 -5.35 5.97 2.31
C GLY A 25 -3.90 5.76 2.69
N TYR A 26 -3.50 4.51 2.87
CA TYR A 26 -2.15 4.15 3.33
C TYR A 26 -1.03 4.72 2.45
N ASP A 27 -1.22 4.81 1.13
CA ASP A 27 -0.20 5.39 0.25
C ASP A 27 -0.03 6.90 0.48
N VAL A 28 -1.07 7.61 0.96
CA VAL A 28 -1.00 9.02 1.37
C VAL A 28 -0.38 9.18 2.76
N GLN A 29 -0.71 8.28 3.71
CA GLN A 29 -0.28 8.38 5.10
C GLN A 29 1.15 7.90 5.36
N ARG A 30 1.65 6.97 4.55
CA ARG A 30 2.95 6.32 4.77
C ARG A 30 4.10 7.17 4.22
N PRO A 31 5.16 7.44 5.01
CA PRO A 31 6.39 8.05 4.51
C PRO A 31 7.06 7.22 3.40
N SER A 32 7.74 7.88 2.47
CA SER A 32 8.42 7.22 1.34
C SER A 32 9.45 6.18 1.78
N GLY A 33 10.31 6.48 2.77
CA GLY A 33 11.31 5.52 3.26
C GLY A 33 10.71 4.22 3.83
N PHE A 34 9.49 4.29 4.39
CA PHE A 34 8.77 3.11 4.86
C PHE A 34 8.30 2.22 3.70
N LYS A 35 7.91 2.85 2.58
CA LYS A 35 7.62 2.12 1.33
C LYS A 35 8.86 1.35 0.88
N ASP A 36 10.01 2.04 0.81
CA ASP A 36 11.25 1.47 0.29
C ASP A 36 11.73 0.28 1.12
N MET A 37 11.68 0.40 2.46
CA MET A 37 11.98 -0.70 3.38
C MET A 37 11.08 -1.92 3.13
N LEU A 38 9.75 -1.71 3.03
CA LEU A 38 8.80 -2.81 2.79
C LEU A 38 8.99 -3.43 1.40
N THR A 39 9.26 -2.62 0.38
CA THR A 39 9.52 -3.09 -0.99
C THR A 39 10.81 -3.93 -1.03
N ALA A 40 11.87 -3.51 -0.35
CA ALA A 40 13.12 -4.27 -0.26
C ALA A 40 12.89 -5.63 0.42
N ALA A 41 12.24 -5.64 1.58
CA ALA A 41 11.90 -6.88 2.30
C ALA A 41 11.04 -7.82 1.44
N LYS A 42 9.98 -7.29 0.82
CA LYS A 42 9.08 -8.04 -0.07
C LYS A 42 9.82 -8.65 -1.26
N SER A 43 10.76 -7.91 -1.85
CA SER A 43 11.54 -8.38 -3.00
C SER A 43 12.48 -9.53 -2.64
N SER A 44 12.97 -9.56 -1.39
CA SER A 44 13.81 -10.67 -0.90
C SER A 44 13.01 -11.94 -0.66
N VAL A 45 11.79 -11.84 -0.10
CA VAL A 45 10.99 -13.02 0.30
C VAL A 45 10.00 -13.49 -0.75
N ASP A 46 9.65 -12.63 -1.71
CA ASP A 46 8.75 -12.94 -2.82
C ASP A 46 9.25 -12.28 -4.12
N PRO A 47 10.38 -12.75 -4.67
CA PRO A 47 11.04 -12.13 -5.83
C PRO A 47 10.20 -12.16 -7.11
N ARG A 48 9.20 -13.06 -7.17
CA ARG A 48 8.24 -13.16 -8.27
C ARG A 48 6.93 -12.40 -8.00
N SER A 49 6.78 -11.81 -6.82
CA SER A 49 5.64 -10.98 -6.43
C SER A 49 4.30 -11.70 -6.60
N ILE A 50 4.22 -12.96 -6.17
CA ILE A 50 3.03 -13.82 -6.29
C ILE A 50 2.06 -13.57 -5.13
N MET A 51 2.59 -13.36 -3.92
CA MET A 51 1.77 -13.26 -2.71
C MET A 51 1.20 -11.85 -2.56
N ASN A 52 -0.10 -11.73 -2.86
CA ASN A 52 -0.92 -10.52 -2.70
C ASN A 52 -0.35 -9.27 -3.42
N PRO A 53 -0.24 -9.29 -4.76
CA PRO A 53 0.22 -8.14 -5.52
C PRO A 53 -0.68 -6.93 -5.25
N GLY A 54 -0.06 -5.78 -5.01
CA GLY A 54 -0.72 -4.49 -4.87
C GLY A 54 -1.49 -4.27 -3.56
N ALA A 55 -1.52 -5.24 -2.64
CA ALA A 55 -2.36 -5.16 -1.44
C ALA A 55 -1.86 -4.15 -0.39
N LEU A 56 -0.55 -4.02 -0.21
CA LEU A 56 0.04 -3.04 0.74
C LEU A 56 0.93 -2.03 0.03
N ILE A 57 1.68 -2.53 -0.95
CA ILE A 57 2.64 -1.81 -1.79
C ILE A 57 2.68 -2.45 -3.17
N ASP A 58 3.09 -1.68 -4.17
CA ASP A 58 3.55 -2.25 -5.43
C ASP A 58 4.94 -2.84 -5.21
N SER A 59 5.11 -4.07 -5.68
CA SER A 59 6.42 -4.69 -5.73
C SER A 59 7.33 -3.94 -6.69
N GLY A 60 8.66 -4.10 -6.56
CA GLY A 60 9.64 -3.53 -7.49
C GLY A 60 9.50 -3.97 -8.96
N LYS A 61 8.53 -4.84 -9.29
CA LYS A 61 8.19 -5.28 -10.66
C LYS A 61 7.30 -4.29 -11.43
N GLY A 62 6.91 -3.17 -10.81
CA GLY A 62 6.11 -2.12 -11.44
C GLY A 62 4.78 -1.88 -10.72
N LYS A 63 4.06 -0.85 -11.18
CA LYS A 63 2.77 -0.45 -10.61
C LYS A 63 1.72 -1.51 -10.87
N ILE A 64 0.98 -1.92 -9.85
CA ILE A 64 -0.15 -2.84 -9.99
C ILE A 64 -1.41 -2.00 -10.20
N GLY A 65 -2.15 -2.28 -11.28
CA GLY A 65 -3.41 -1.59 -11.56
C GLY A 65 -4.41 -1.76 -10.42
N HIS A 66 -5.16 -0.69 -10.11
CA HIS A 66 -6.13 -0.67 -9.04
C HIS A 66 -7.41 0.03 -9.50
N TRP A 67 -8.59 -0.44 -9.08
CA TRP A 67 -9.89 0.09 -9.55
C TRP A 67 -10.23 1.51 -9.07
N MET A 68 -9.41 2.07 -8.17
CA MET A 68 -9.50 3.49 -7.74
C MET A 68 -8.52 4.40 -8.49
N GLU A 69 -7.69 3.84 -9.36
CA GLU A 69 -6.83 4.60 -10.26
C GLU A 69 -7.51 4.59 -11.63
N ASN A 70 -7.83 5.78 -12.16
CA ASN A 70 -8.43 5.94 -13.49
C ASN A 70 -7.50 5.43 -14.59
#